data_AF-A0AA35SRH6-F1
#
_entry.id   AF-A0AA35SRH6-F1
#
_cell.length_a   1.000
_cell.length_b   1.000
_cell.length_c   1.000
_cell.angle_alpha   90.00
_cell.angle_beta   90.00
_cell.angle_gamma   90.00
#
_symmetry.space_group_name_H-M   'P 1'
#
loop_
_entity.id
_entity.type
_entity.pdbx_description
1 polymer ?
#
loop_
_entity_poly.entity_id
_entity_poly.type
_entity_poly.pdbx_seq_one_letter_code
_entity_poly.pdbx_strand_id
1 'polypeptide(L)'
;MAGRHLHCVISLYLCSCALLLALATGKSDCSSCDPGWCTTESDCTDCSAGTYSHNGSSSCTECSRGTFSNESKSAGCTRCPRGYYADEEGMTECEPCPPGQFAAFDGSSVCTNCSRGSFTKLALTSHS
;
A
#
# COMPACT_ATOMS: atom_id res chain seq x y z
N MET A 1 -2.07 12.20 20.39
CA MET A 1 -2.42 13.10 19.26
C MET A 1 -2.74 12.19 18.07
N ALA A 2 -3.95 11.64 18.00
CA ALA A 2 -4.37 10.74 16.92
C ALA A 2 -5.31 11.52 16.00
N GLY A 3 -4.84 11.77 14.77
CA GLY A 3 -5.58 12.51 13.75
C GLY A 3 -6.76 11.69 13.26
N ARG A 4 -7.96 12.24 13.40
CA ARG A 4 -9.20 11.71 12.85
C ARG A 4 -9.16 11.94 11.34
N HIS A 5 -8.72 10.95 10.57
CA HIS A 5 -8.85 10.96 9.10
C HIS A 5 -10.24 10.44 8.73
N LEU A 6 -11.22 11.28 9.01
CA LEU A 6 -12.61 11.10 8.62
C LEU A 6 -12.78 11.94 7.35
N HIS A 7 -12.80 11.33 6.16
CA HIS A 7 -13.07 12.05 4.92
C HIS A 7 -14.55 12.48 4.85
N CYS A 8 -14.83 13.62 5.49
CA CYS A 8 -15.98 14.45 5.19
C CYS A 8 -15.50 15.56 4.23
N VAL A 9 -15.30 15.23 2.95
CA VAL A 9 -15.12 16.26 1.93
C VAL A 9 -16.47 16.88 1.64
N ILE A 10 -16.78 17.85 2.48
CA ILE A 10 -17.72 18.94 2.25
C ILE A 10 -17.49 19.49 0.83
N SER A 11 -18.30 19.03 -0.14
CA SER A 11 -18.50 19.71 -1.42
C SER A 11 -19.91 20.30 -1.47
N LEU A 12 -20.16 21.17 -0.50
CA LEU A 12 -20.75 22.51 -0.57
C LEU A 12 -21.72 23.00 -1.68
N TYR A 13 -22.24 22.20 -2.62
CA TYR A 13 -23.07 22.79 -3.71
C TYR A 13 -24.57 22.48 -3.76
N LEU A 14 -25.15 21.47 -3.08
CA LEU A 14 -26.58 21.14 -3.27
C LEU A 14 -27.29 20.52 -2.05
N CYS A 15 -27.14 21.04 -0.83
CA CYS A 15 -28.06 20.66 0.26
C CYS A 15 -28.51 21.85 1.10
N SER A 16 -29.07 22.84 0.41
CA SER A 16 -30.03 23.77 0.99
C SER A 16 -31.35 23.04 1.23
N CYS A 17 -31.43 22.22 2.27
CA CYS A 17 -32.72 21.79 2.83
C CYS A 17 -32.74 22.13 4.31
N ALA A 18 -33.17 23.37 4.54
CA ALA A 18 -33.73 23.79 5.80
C ALA A 18 -34.74 22.76 6.31
N LEU A 19 -34.65 22.47 7.61
CA LEU A 19 -35.79 22.42 8.52
C LEU A 19 -37.01 21.63 8.00
N LEU A 20 -37.11 20.31 8.28
CA LEU A 20 -38.40 19.65 8.51
C LEU A 20 -38.24 18.20 9.02
N LEU A 21 -38.74 18.02 10.25
CA LEU A 21 -39.27 16.81 10.88
C LEU A 21 -39.51 15.61 9.95
N ALA A 22 -38.63 14.61 9.99
CA ALA A 22 -38.98 13.24 9.60
C ALA A 22 -38.06 12.22 10.26
N LEU A 23 -38.67 11.21 10.88
CA LEU A 23 -38.05 10.02 11.46
C LEU A 23 -37.37 9.19 10.35
N ALA A 24 -36.16 9.58 9.96
CA ALA A 24 -35.34 8.89 8.98
C ALA A 24 -34.02 8.43 9.61
N THR A 25 -34.05 7.39 10.44
CA THR A 25 -32.82 6.63 10.71
C THR A 25 -32.53 5.74 9.50
N GLY A 26 -32.02 6.34 8.42
CA GLY A 26 -31.63 5.56 7.24
C GLY A 26 -31.20 6.39 6.03
N LYS A 27 -29.92 6.83 6.02
CA LYS A 27 -29.02 6.89 4.84
C LYS A 27 -27.65 7.45 5.28
N SER A 28 -26.65 6.60 5.53
CA SER A 28 -25.59 6.13 4.60
C SER A 28 -24.32 7.00 4.59
N ASP A 29 -23.18 6.32 4.76
CA ASP A 29 -21.83 6.66 4.27
C ASP A 29 -20.88 7.53 5.15
N CYS A 30 -20.42 7.01 6.29
CA CYS A 30 -19.23 7.55 6.99
C CYS A 30 -18.55 6.54 7.95
N SER A 31 -18.54 5.25 7.61
CA SER A 31 -17.95 4.19 8.46
C SER A 31 -16.79 3.45 7.80
N SER A 32 -16.37 3.88 6.61
CA SER A 32 -15.20 3.32 5.90
C SER A 32 -13.99 4.22 6.13
N CYS A 33 -12.93 3.68 6.71
CA CYS A 33 -11.67 4.40 6.77
C CYS A 33 -11.12 4.62 5.36
N ASP A 34 -10.41 5.73 5.17
CA ASP A 34 -9.66 6.02 3.94
C ASP A 34 -8.68 4.88 3.63
N PRO A 35 -8.34 4.65 2.35
CA PRO A 35 -7.33 3.65 1.99
C PRO A 35 -6.01 3.92 2.75
N GLY A 36 -5.37 2.85 3.23
CA GLY A 36 -4.26 2.93 4.18
C GLY A 36 -4.67 2.94 5.65
N TRP A 37 -5.96 2.90 5.96
CA TRP A 37 -6.48 2.79 7.32
C TRP A 37 -7.44 1.61 7.43
N CYS A 38 -7.52 1.00 8.62
CA CYS A 38 -8.45 -0.09 8.90
C CYS A 38 -9.34 0.21 10.11
N THR A 39 -10.56 -0.34 10.12
CA THR A 39 -11.50 -0.18 11.25
C THR A 39 -11.23 -1.24 12.32
N THR A 40 -10.67 -0.85 13.45
CA THR A 40 -10.57 -1.69 14.65
C THR A 40 -11.57 -1.19 15.69
N GLU A 41 -12.61 -1.98 16.00
CA GLU A 41 -13.63 -1.66 17.01
C GLU A 41 -14.20 -0.22 16.92
N SER A 42 -14.49 0.24 15.69
CA SER A 42 -15.05 1.58 15.38
C SER A 42 -14.05 2.74 15.25
N ASP A 43 -12.76 2.51 15.51
CA ASP A 43 -11.69 3.49 15.30
C ASP A 43 -10.87 3.16 14.05
N CYS A 44 -10.41 4.20 13.34
CA CYS A 44 -9.52 4.05 12.19
C CYS A 44 -8.06 4.04 12.65
N THR A 45 -7.39 2.91 12.44
CA THR A 45 -5.96 2.72 12.73
C THR A 45 -5.17 2.71 11.42
N ASP A 46 -4.00 3.35 11.39
CA ASP A 46 -3.17 3.35 10.20
C ASP A 46 -2.53 1.99 9.93
N CYS A 47 -2.44 1.65 8.65
CA CYS A 47 -1.64 0.51 8.21
C CYS A 47 -0.17 0.89 8.22
N SER A 48 0.62 0.16 9.01
CA SER A 48 2.06 0.34 9.07
C SER A 48 2.72 -0.01 7.73
N ALA A 49 3.97 0.41 7.54
CA ALA A 49 4.81 -0.05 6.44
C ALA A 49 4.79 -1.59 6.35
N GLY A 50 4.89 -2.11 5.13
CA GLY A 50 4.70 -3.53 4.83
C GLY A 50 3.24 -3.95 4.67
N THR A 51 2.28 -3.09 5.02
CA THR A 51 0.85 -3.40 4.92
C THR A 51 0.08 -2.32 4.16
N TYR A 52 -1.08 -2.69 3.61
CA TYR A 52 -1.96 -1.79 2.89
C TYR A 52 -3.43 -2.06 3.22
N SER A 53 -4.30 -1.10 2.96
CA SER A 53 -5.74 -1.34 3.01
C SER A 53 -6.49 -0.58 1.93
N HIS A 54 -7.58 -1.18 1.46
CA HIS A 54 -8.55 -0.51 0.60
C HIS A 54 -9.57 0.26 1.44
N ASN A 55 -10.33 1.16 0.79
CA ASN A 55 -11.38 1.91 1.46
C ASN A 55 -12.38 0.96 2.16
N GLY A 56 -12.63 1.23 3.44
CA GLY A 56 -13.55 0.42 4.25
C GLY A 56 -13.02 -0.95 4.67
N SER A 57 -11.71 -1.20 4.57
CA SER A 57 -11.12 -2.42 5.10
C SER A 57 -11.20 -2.47 6.62
N SER A 58 -11.51 -3.64 7.18
CA SER A 58 -11.46 -3.89 8.62
C SER A 58 -10.09 -4.30 9.13
N SER A 59 -9.14 -4.57 8.23
CA SER A 59 -7.76 -4.94 8.57
C SER A 59 -6.77 -4.45 7.52
N CYS A 60 -5.50 -4.33 7.94
CA CYS A 60 -4.39 -4.13 7.03
C CYS A 60 -3.95 -5.47 6.45
N THR A 61 -3.76 -5.52 5.14
CA THR A 61 -3.28 -6.69 4.41
C THR A 61 -1.78 -6.56 4.19
N GLU A 62 -1.03 -7.61 4.43
CA GLU A 62 0.41 -7.60 4.17
C GLU A 62 0.71 -7.53 2.67
N CYS A 63 1.81 -6.86 2.32
CA CYS A 63 2.30 -6.85 0.95
C CYS A 63 2.71 -8.25 0.53
N SER A 64 2.10 -8.75 -0.54
CA SER A 64 2.47 -10.06 -1.09
C SER A 64 3.92 -10.07 -1.55
N ARG A 65 4.53 -11.25 -1.58
CA ARG A 65 5.89 -11.46 -2.13
C ARG A 65 6.06 -10.79 -3.50
N GLY A 66 7.22 -10.18 -3.70
CA GLY A 66 7.52 -9.35 -4.87
C GLY A 66 7.01 -7.91 -4.79
N THR A 67 6.31 -7.54 -3.71
CA THR A 67 5.84 -6.17 -3.50
C THR A 67 6.24 -5.67 -2.12
N PHE A 68 6.33 -4.36 -1.96
CA PHE A 68 6.72 -3.70 -0.72
C PHE A 68 5.87 -2.46 -0.46
N SER A 69 5.83 -2.00 0.79
CA SER A 69 5.28 -0.69 1.15
C SER A 69 6.18 -0.01 2.16
N ASN A 70 6.87 1.05 1.76
CA ASN A 70 7.79 1.79 2.62
C ASN A 70 7.09 2.79 3.54
N GLU A 71 5.93 3.31 3.12
CA GLU A 71 5.16 4.28 3.88
C GLU A 71 4.06 3.60 4.71
N SER A 72 3.70 4.22 5.83
CA SER A 72 2.43 3.93 6.50
C SER A 72 1.27 4.60 5.76
N LYS A 73 0.05 4.15 6.04
CA LYS A 73 -1.19 4.60 5.38
C LYS A 73 -1.19 4.32 3.87
N SER A 74 -0.62 3.19 3.49
CA SER A 74 -0.54 2.81 2.10
C SER A 74 -1.85 2.22 1.58
N ALA A 75 -2.31 2.74 0.44
CA ALA A 75 -3.47 2.22 -0.28
C ALA A 75 -3.17 0.91 -1.04
N GLY A 76 -1.88 0.57 -1.22
CA GLY A 76 -1.45 -0.59 -1.98
C GLY A 76 0.06 -0.79 -1.97
N CYS A 77 0.50 -1.99 -2.31
CA CYS A 77 1.92 -2.31 -2.35
C CYS A 77 2.55 -1.97 -3.70
N THR A 78 3.78 -1.47 -3.66
CA THR A 78 4.60 -1.17 -4.83
C THR A 78 5.35 -2.42 -5.27
N ARG A 79 5.42 -2.69 -6.58
CA ARG A 79 6.21 -3.82 -7.10
C ARG A 79 7.70 -3.58 -6.92
N CYS A 80 8.45 -4.62 -6.55
CA CYS A 80 9.90 -4.54 -6.54
C CYS A 80 10.43 -4.25 -7.94
N PRO A 81 11.30 -3.25 -8.12
CA PRO A 81 11.86 -2.95 -9.43
C PRO A 81 12.79 -4.08 -9.89
N ARG A 82 12.98 -4.20 -11.20
CA ARG A 82 13.98 -5.12 -11.78
C ARG A 82 15.34 -5.05 -11.06
N GLY A 83 15.95 -6.21 -10.84
CA GLY A 83 17.18 -6.34 -10.05
C GLY A 83 16.98 -6.41 -8.53
N TYR A 84 15.76 -6.20 -8.04
CA TYR A 84 15.38 -6.34 -6.64
C TYR A 84 14.28 -7.39 -6.49
N TYR A 85 14.16 -7.96 -5.30
CA TYR A 85 13.17 -8.96 -4.96
C TYR A 85 12.60 -8.74 -3.56
N ALA A 86 11.42 -9.31 -3.31
CA ALA A 86 10.84 -9.42 -1.97
C ALA A 86 10.38 -10.87 -1.79
N ASP A 87 11.15 -11.66 -1.04
CA ASP A 87 10.86 -13.07 -0.82
C ASP A 87 9.89 -13.32 0.33
N GLU A 88 9.70 -12.36 1.23
CA GLU A 88 8.75 -12.41 2.34
C GLU A 88 7.50 -11.54 2.09
N GLU A 89 6.42 -11.86 2.79
CA GLU A 89 5.24 -11.00 2.87
C GLU A 89 5.49 -9.89 3.89
N GLY A 90 4.86 -8.73 3.70
CA GLY A 90 5.03 -7.61 4.65
C GLY A 90 6.33 -6.82 4.47
N MET A 91 7.06 -7.03 3.37
CA MET A 91 8.30 -6.30 3.08
C MET A 91 8.08 -4.78 3.03
N THR A 92 8.93 -4.03 3.72
CA THR A 92 8.92 -2.56 3.72
C THR A 92 9.84 -1.97 2.65
N GLU A 93 10.76 -2.78 2.12
CA GLU A 93 11.70 -2.45 1.06
C GLU A 93 12.00 -3.74 0.28
N CYS A 94 12.46 -3.60 -0.97
CA CYS A 94 12.92 -4.75 -1.74
C CYS A 94 14.43 -4.95 -1.57
N GLU A 95 14.85 -6.19 -1.45
CA GLU A 95 16.26 -6.54 -1.36
C GLU A 95 16.90 -6.62 -2.75
N PRO A 96 18.16 -6.17 -2.91
CA PRO A 96 18.87 -6.33 -4.17
C PRO A 96 19.22 -7.80 -4.41
N CYS A 97 19.11 -8.25 -5.67
CA CYS A 97 19.53 -9.61 -6.00
C CYS A 97 21.03 -9.82 -5.75
N PRO A 98 21.43 -10.98 -5.19
CA PRO A 98 22.82 -11.28 -4.93
C PRO A 98 23.63 -11.41 -6.23
N PRO A 99 24.96 -11.24 -6.17
CA PRO A 99 25.83 -11.34 -7.34
C PRO A 99 25.63 -12.65 -8.11
N GLY A 100 25.52 -12.55 -9.43
CA GLY A 100 25.27 -13.71 -10.30
C GLY A 100 23.80 -14.07 -10.47
N GLN A 101 22.88 -13.37 -9.81
CA GLN A 101 21.43 -13.49 -9.99
C GLN A 101 20.80 -12.15 -10.40
N PHE A 102 19.60 -12.21 -10.97
CA PHE A 102 18.83 -11.05 -11.38
C PHE A 102 17.32 -11.32 -11.31
N ALA A 103 16.56 -10.32 -10.89
CA ALA A 103 15.11 -10.28 -10.96
C ALA A 103 14.69 -9.66 -12.31
N ALA A 104 14.21 -10.51 -13.22
CA ALA A 104 13.97 -10.13 -14.62
C ALA A 104 12.76 -9.21 -14.83
N PHE A 105 11.80 -9.22 -13.91
CA PHE A 105 10.53 -8.51 -14.04
C PHE A 105 10.24 -7.71 -12.78
N ASP A 106 9.46 -6.64 -12.92
CA ASP A 106 8.93 -5.92 -11.77
C ASP A 106 7.96 -6.83 -11.00
N GLY A 107 8.08 -6.85 -9.68
CA GLY A 107 7.28 -7.73 -8.85
C GLY A 107 7.89 -9.12 -8.61
N SER A 108 9.17 -9.31 -8.92
CA SER A 108 9.86 -10.58 -8.67
C SER A 108 9.98 -10.87 -7.18
N SER A 109 9.51 -12.04 -6.75
CA SER A 109 9.72 -12.56 -5.38
C SER A 109 10.98 -13.41 -5.24
N VAL A 110 11.69 -13.64 -6.35
CA VAL A 110 12.86 -14.50 -6.41
C VAL A 110 13.84 -13.97 -7.45
N CYS A 111 15.13 -14.11 -7.15
CA CYS A 111 16.19 -13.86 -8.10
C CYS A 111 16.47 -15.11 -8.95
N THR A 112 16.68 -14.90 -10.24
CA THR A 112 17.04 -15.98 -11.18
C THR A 112 18.52 -15.90 -11.54
N ASN A 113 19.19 -17.05 -11.61
CA ASN A 113 20.60 -17.09 -12.02
C ASN A 113 20.80 -16.49 -13.41
N CYS A 114 21.84 -15.68 -13.57
CA CYS A 114 22.25 -15.19 -14.87
C CYS A 114 22.70 -16.37 -15.74
N SER A 115 21.93 -16.69 -16.77
CA SER A 115 22.33 -17.70 -17.76
C SER A 115 23.60 -17.23 -18.48
N ARG A 116 24.57 -18.15 -18.69
CA ARG A 116 25.82 -17.85 -19.41
C ARG A 116 25.53 -17.12 -20.73
N GLY A 117 25.83 -15.82 -20.78
CA GLY A 117 25.61 -14.96 -21.95
C GLY A 117 24.70 -13.73 -21.73
N SER A 118 23.96 -13.63 -20.63
CA SER A 118 23.20 -12.41 -20.29
C SER A 118 24.00 -11.50 -19.37
N PHE A 119 24.66 -10.49 -19.94
CA PHE A 119 25.25 -9.37 -19.21
C PHE A 119 24.19 -8.27 -19.12
N THR A 120 23.49 -8.15 -17.98
CA THR A 120 22.67 -6.96 -17.75
C THR A 120 23.63 -5.80 -17.45
N LYS A 121 23.79 -4.91 -18.42
CA LYS A 121 24.47 -3.63 -18.26
C LYS A 121 23.66 -2.78 -17.29
N LEU A 122 23.79 -2.99 -15.98
CA LEU A 122 23.30 -2.06 -14.97
C LEU A 122 24.27 -2.03 -13.77
N ALA A 123 25.18 -1.06 -13.86
CA ALA A 123 25.82 -0.34 -12.76
C ALA A 123 26.54 -1.14 -11.67
N LEU A 124 27.67 -1.75 -12.04
CA LEU A 124 28.90 -1.52 -11.24
C LEU A 124 29.31 -0.06 -11.48
N THR A 125 28.65 0.91 -10.85
CA THR A 125 29.29 2.21 -10.66
C THR A 125 30.36 1.98 -9.61
N SER A 126 31.56 1.67 -10.11
CA SER A 126 32.83 1.79 -9.41
C SER A 126 32.85 3.07 -8.59
N HIS A 127 32.75 2.96 -7.26
CA HIS A 127 33.28 4.00 -6.38
C HIS A 127 34.79 3.75 -6.33
N SER A 128 35.50 4.43 -7.23
CA SER A 128 36.94 4.67 -7.17
C SER A 128 37.25 5.69 -6.08
#